data_AF-A0A444UB83-F1
#
_entry.id   AF-A0A444UB83-F1
#
_cell.length_a   1.000
_cell.length_b   1.000
_cell.length_c   1.000
_cell.angle_alpha   90.00
_cell.angle_beta   90.00
_cell.angle_gamma   90.00
#
_symmetry.space_group_name_H-M   'P 1'
#
loop_
_entity.id
_entity.type
_entity.pdbx_description
1 polymer ?
#
loop_
_entity_poly.entity_id
_entity_poly.type
_entity_poly.pdbx_seq_one_letter_code
_entity_poly.pdbx_strand_id
1 'polypeptide(L)'
;LAKSTHHFPKLACITTERPELKDHYRPDVFGTYMTQLRERFEGRFGDFCNRKVLFHFLQNPFVVPVRTTSTELAQMGAATANSDSELLELQADFDMQAIHLTCSVPEFWFKVPQDKYPTLVSCAFKGLSMFGSTYVCEASFSAINSIKNKHRNRLRHNRLQHCLHAATTSYEPRYQNITSKFTRF
;
A
#
# COMPACT_ATOMS: atom_id res chain seq x y z
N LEU A 1 -39.41 -7.55 -14.59
CA LEU A 1 -38.30 -7.16 -15.48
C LEU A 1 -37.43 -8.37 -15.75
N ALA A 2 -37.18 -8.71 -17.03
CA ALA A 2 -36.31 -9.80 -17.41
C ALA A 2 -34.90 -9.57 -16.84
N LYS A 3 -34.43 -10.50 -16.00
CA LYS A 3 -33.14 -10.45 -15.31
C LYS A 3 -32.01 -10.67 -16.34
N SER A 4 -31.56 -9.58 -16.96
CA SER A 4 -30.53 -9.57 -17.99
C SER A 4 -29.17 -9.98 -17.41
N THR A 5 -28.60 -11.05 -17.94
CA THR A 5 -27.23 -11.52 -17.61
C THR A 5 -26.17 -10.89 -18.53
N HIS A 6 -26.51 -9.87 -19.32
CA HIS A 6 -25.61 -9.24 -20.30
C HIS A 6 -24.27 -8.77 -19.71
N HIS A 7 -24.27 -8.31 -18.45
CA HIS A 7 -23.07 -7.83 -17.77
C HIS A 7 -22.22 -8.95 -17.13
N PHE A 8 -22.70 -10.20 -17.16
CA PHE A 8 -22.04 -11.35 -16.52
C PHE A 8 -21.94 -12.53 -17.51
N PRO A 9 -21.05 -12.45 -18.51
CA PRO A 9 -20.96 -13.43 -19.60
C PRO A 9 -20.71 -14.87 -19.12
N LYS A 10 -19.93 -15.05 -18.05
CA LYS A 10 -19.75 -16.37 -17.42
C LYS A 10 -21.04 -16.93 -16.80
N LEU A 11 -21.83 -16.07 -16.15
CA LEU A 11 -23.10 -16.47 -15.56
C LEU A 11 -24.14 -16.79 -16.65
N ALA A 12 -24.13 -16.03 -17.75
CA ALA A 12 -24.95 -16.32 -18.93
C ALA A 12 -24.62 -17.69 -19.54
N CYS A 13 -23.32 -18.01 -19.66
CA CYS A 13 -22.86 -19.33 -20.12
C CYS A 13 -23.38 -20.47 -19.22
N ILE A 14 -23.15 -20.35 -17.91
CA ILE A 14 -23.55 -21.38 -16.92
C ILE A 14 -25.06 -21.59 -16.87
N THR A 15 -25.86 -20.51 -16.99
CA THR A 15 -27.33 -20.61 -16.97
C THR A 15 -27.94 -21.06 -18.30
N THR A 16 -27.16 -21.01 -19.39
CA THR A 16 -27.54 -21.59 -20.69
C THR A 16 -27.24 -23.08 -20.73
N GLU A 17 -26.11 -23.50 -20.14
CA GLU A 17 -25.72 -24.92 -20.02
C GLU A 17 -26.55 -25.68 -18.97
N ARG A 18 -27.00 -25.00 -17.91
CA ARG A 18 -27.80 -25.59 -16.81
C ARG A 18 -29.00 -24.70 -16.47
N PRO A 19 -30.15 -24.92 -17.12
CA PRO A 19 -31.35 -24.11 -16.93
C PRO A 19 -31.87 -24.11 -15.49
N GLU A 20 -31.75 -25.22 -14.75
CA GLU A 20 -32.16 -25.31 -13.35
C GLU A 20 -31.44 -24.29 -12.42
N LEU A 21 -30.23 -23.86 -12.76
CA LEU A 21 -29.49 -22.87 -11.96
C LEU A 21 -30.06 -21.46 -12.09
N LYS A 22 -30.89 -21.20 -13.11
CA LYS A 22 -31.57 -19.92 -13.31
C LYS A 22 -32.55 -19.64 -12.17
N ASP A 23 -33.17 -20.68 -11.62
CA ASP A 23 -34.06 -20.60 -10.47
C ASP A 23 -33.33 -20.37 -9.15
N HIS A 24 -32.02 -20.59 -9.10
CA HIS A 24 -31.15 -20.24 -7.98
C HIS A 24 -30.51 -18.86 -8.13
N TYR A 25 -30.59 -18.23 -9.31
CA TYR A 25 -30.05 -16.89 -9.52
C TYR A 25 -30.91 -15.84 -8.79
N ARG A 26 -30.30 -15.20 -7.80
CA ARG A 26 -30.92 -14.17 -6.95
C ARG A 26 -30.15 -12.84 -7.10
N PRO A 27 -30.31 -12.11 -8.22
CA PRO A 27 -29.65 -10.83 -8.44
C PRO A 27 -29.95 -9.81 -7.34
N ASP A 28 -31.14 -9.87 -6.76
CA ASP A 28 -31.56 -9.01 -5.66
C ASP A 28 -30.66 -9.20 -4.41
N VAL A 29 -30.28 -10.46 -4.12
CA VAL A 29 -29.35 -10.79 -3.01
C VAL A 29 -27.93 -10.32 -3.32
N PHE A 30 -27.46 -10.50 -4.56
CA PHE A 30 -26.16 -9.97 -4.98
C PHE A 30 -26.12 -8.44 -4.93
N GLY A 31 -27.22 -7.76 -5.31
CA GLY A 31 -27.38 -6.32 -5.16
C GLY A 31 -27.22 -5.89 -3.71
N THR A 32 -27.90 -6.56 -2.78
CA THR A 32 -27.74 -6.32 -1.33
C THR A 32 -26.29 -6.52 -0.87
N TYR A 33 -25.60 -7.58 -1.30
CA TYR A 33 -24.20 -7.79 -0.95
C TYR A 33 -23.28 -6.69 -1.51
N MET A 34 -23.50 -6.25 -2.75
CA MET A 34 -22.72 -5.17 -3.35
C MET A 34 -22.94 -3.84 -2.63
N THR A 35 -24.16 -3.56 -2.18
CA THR A 35 -24.46 -2.36 -1.36
C THR A 35 -23.77 -2.45 0.00
N GLN A 36 -23.90 -3.57 0.71
CA GLN A 36 -23.22 -3.76 2.00
C GLN A 36 -21.70 -3.68 1.87
N LEU A 37 -21.14 -4.23 0.79
CA LEU A 37 -19.70 -4.15 0.52
C LEU A 37 -19.29 -2.70 0.32
N ARG A 38 -20.03 -1.93 -0.49
CA ARG A 38 -19.79 -0.50 -0.69
C ARG A 38 -19.81 0.26 0.63
N GLU A 39 -20.87 0.11 1.42
CA GLU A 39 -21.01 0.80 2.73
C GLU A 39 -19.85 0.47 3.67
N ARG A 40 -19.41 -0.80 3.71
CA ARG A 40 -18.24 -1.21 4.52
C ARG A 40 -16.94 -0.60 4.01
N PHE A 41 -16.75 -0.51 2.69
CA PHE A 41 -15.59 0.16 2.11
C PHE A 41 -15.62 1.66 2.44
N GLU A 42 -16.74 2.33 2.21
CA GLU A 42 -16.89 3.76 2.52
C GLU A 42 -16.68 4.04 4.01
N GLY A 43 -17.23 3.20 4.90
CA GLY A 43 -17.00 3.32 6.34
C GLY A 43 -15.54 3.06 6.73
N ARG A 44 -14.88 2.05 6.16
CA ARG A 44 -13.48 1.71 6.49
C ARG A 44 -12.47 2.72 5.95
N PHE A 45 -12.73 3.27 4.76
CA PHE A 45 -11.81 4.17 4.06
C PHE A 45 -12.24 5.64 4.14
N GLY A 46 -13.31 5.94 4.87
CA GLY A 46 -13.82 7.31 5.05
C GLY A 46 -12.75 8.27 5.57
N ASP A 47 -11.87 7.79 6.46
CA ASP A 47 -10.77 8.59 7.01
C ASP A 47 -9.74 9.00 5.96
N PHE A 48 -9.56 8.22 4.89
CA PHE A 48 -8.64 8.58 3.80
C PHE A 48 -9.15 9.82 3.03
N CYS A 49 -10.48 10.01 2.96
CA CYS A 49 -11.05 11.22 2.38
C CYS A 49 -10.67 12.49 3.17
N ASN A 50 -10.39 12.36 4.47
CA ASN A 50 -9.98 13.46 5.33
C ASN A 50 -8.50 13.82 5.15
N ARG A 51 -7.69 12.93 4.56
CA ARG A 51 -6.24 13.10 4.37
C ARG A 51 -5.86 13.44 2.92
N LYS A 52 -6.79 13.98 2.13
CA LYS A 52 -6.55 14.34 0.71
C LYS A 52 -5.34 15.26 0.52
N VAL A 53 -5.15 16.21 1.43
CA VAL A 53 -4.01 17.13 1.41
C VAL A 53 -2.69 16.36 1.50
N LEU A 54 -2.60 15.39 2.41
CA LEU A 54 -1.43 14.53 2.54
C LEU A 54 -1.19 13.73 1.25
N PHE A 55 -2.23 13.13 0.67
CA PHE A 55 -2.05 12.34 -0.55
C PHE A 55 -1.64 13.18 -1.75
N HIS A 56 -2.17 14.39 -1.91
CA HIS A 56 -1.71 15.31 -2.94
C HIS A 56 -0.24 15.72 -2.72
N PHE A 57 0.17 15.97 -1.47
CA PHE A 57 1.56 16.25 -1.15
C PHE A 57 2.48 15.08 -1.51
N LEU A 58 2.11 13.85 -1.11
CA LEU A 58 2.87 12.64 -1.45
C LEU A 58 2.97 12.45 -2.96
N GLN A 59 1.89 12.71 -3.68
CA GLN A 59 1.81 12.51 -5.12
C GLN A 59 2.57 13.57 -5.90
N ASN A 60 2.51 14.84 -5.50
CA ASN A 60 3.23 15.92 -6.15
C ASN A 60 3.45 17.10 -5.17
N PRO A 61 4.62 17.19 -4.51
CA PRO A 61 4.90 18.26 -3.57
C PRO A 61 5.13 19.62 -4.24
N PHE A 62 5.27 19.69 -5.57
CA PHE A 62 5.59 20.92 -6.31
C PHE A 62 4.39 21.83 -6.57
N VAL A 63 3.17 21.31 -6.41
CA VAL A 63 1.92 22.02 -6.75
C VAL A 63 0.97 22.20 -5.56
N VAL A 64 1.40 21.81 -4.36
CA VAL A 64 0.54 21.87 -3.17
C VAL A 64 0.67 23.22 -2.45
N PRO A 65 -0.43 23.74 -1.87
CA PRO A 65 -0.38 24.95 -1.06
C PRO A 65 0.41 24.70 0.23
N VAL A 66 1.51 25.44 0.42
CA VAL A 66 2.47 25.25 1.52
C VAL A 66 1.78 25.24 2.89
N ARG A 67 0.98 26.27 3.20
CA ARG A 67 0.36 26.41 4.52
C ARG A 67 -0.63 25.29 4.84
N THR A 68 -1.47 24.92 3.86
CA THR A 68 -2.43 23.83 4.01
C THR A 68 -1.72 22.50 4.20
N THR A 69 -0.67 22.25 3.43
CA THR A 69 0.14 21.03 3.57
C THR A 69 0.83 20.99 4.93
N SER A 70 1.47 22.05 5.38
CA SER A 70 2.13 22.07 6.69
C SER A 70 1.19 21.86 7.86
N THR A 71 -0.04 22.39 7.81
CA THR A 71 -1.06 22.09 8.83
C THR A 71 -1.47 20.62 8.84
N GLU A 72 -1.48 19.97 7.68
CA GLU A 72 -1.74 18.54 7.57
C GLU A 72 -0.56 17.70 8.08
N LEU A 73 0.68 18.12 7.76
CA LEU A 73 1.89 17.45 8.24
C LEU A 73 2.07 17.59 9.76
N ALA A 74 1.57 18.68 10.36
CA ALA A 74 1.59 18.87 11.81
C ALA A 74 0.83 17.77 12.57
N GLN A 75 -0.24 17.22 11.97
CA GLN A 75 -0.98 16.08 12.52
C GLN A 75 -0.14 14.79 12.55
N MET A 76 0.98 14.75 11.83
CA MET A 76 1.96 13.65 11.85
C MET A 76 3.18 13.93 12.74
N GLY A 77 3.13 15.00 13.54
CA GLY A 77 4.16 15.39 14.50
C GLY A 77 5.24 16.30 13.94
N ALA A 78 5.01 16.93 12.78
CA ALA A 78 5.92 17.93 12.22
C ALA A 78 5.69 19.33 12.80
N ALA A 79 6.75 20.12 12.96
CA ALA A 79 6.61 21.54 13.22
C ALA A 79 6.22 22.27 11.93
N THR A 80 5.20 23.13 11.98
CA THR A 80 4.71 23.86 10.80
C THR A 80 5.78 24.75 10.18
N ALA A 81 6.57 25.46 11.00
CA ALA A 81 7.66 26.31 10.53
C ALA A 81 8.73 25.54 9.73
N ASN A 82 9.13 24.36 10.21
CA ASN A 82 10.10 23.51 9.51
C ASN A 82 9.51 22.98 8.20
N SER A 83 8.26 22.50 8.25
CA SER A 83 7.54 22.00 7.08
C SER A 83 7.37 23.07 6.01
N ASP A 84 7.03 24.30 6.42
CA ASP A 84 6.86 25.44 5.52
C ASP A 84 8.17 25.80 4.81
N SER A 85 9.27 25.90 5.55
CA SER A 85 10.59 26.24 4.99
C SER A 85 11.08 25.16 4.04
N GLU A 86 11.08 23.89 4.48
CA GLU A 86 11.53 22.77 3.66
C GLU A 86 10.69 22.61 2.40
N LEU A 87 9.37 22.82 2.48
CA LEU A 87 8.48 22.68 1.33
C LEU A 87 8.68 23.80 0.32
N LEU A 88 8.88 25.04 0.77
CA LEU A 88 9.21 26.16 -0.12
C LEU A 88 10.53 25.92 -0.85
N GLU A 89 11.55 25.46 -0.13
CA GLU A 89 12.86 25.14 -0.73
C GLU A 89 12.75 23.97 -1.72
N LEU A 90 12.02 22.91 -1.37
CA LEU A 90 11.79 21.79 -2.27
C LEU A 90 11.03 22.21 -3.53
N GLN A 91 10.00 23.06 -3.39
CA GLN A 91 9.23 23.60 -4.51
C GLN A 91 10.06 24.47 -5.46
N ALA A 92 11.11 25.12 -4.94
CA ALA A 92 12.05 25.91 -5.72
C ALA A 92 13.21 25.09 -6.33
N ASP A 93 13.30 23.79 -6.02
CA ASP A 93 14.38 22.90 -6.45
C ASP A 93 14.05 22.25 -7.80
N PHE A 94 14.55 22.87 -8.89
CA PHE A 94 14.28 22.42 -10.27
C PHE A 94 14.84 21.02 -10.57
N ASP A 95 15.96 20.64 -9.95
CA ASP A 95 16.55 19.31 -10.14
C ASP A 95 15.66 18.24 -9.49
N MET A 96 15.16 18.50 -8.28
CA MET A 96 14.17 17.63 -7.65
C MET A 96 12.88 17.54 -8.46
N GLN A 97 12.43 18.65 -9.04
CA GLN A 97 11.25 18.66 -9.91
C GLN A 97 11.46 17.82 -11.17
N ALA A 98 12.63 17.90 -11.81
CA ALA A 98 12.98 17.08 -12.95
C ALA A 98 13.03 15.59 -12.58
N ILE A 99 13.63 15.24 -11.44
CA ILE A 99 13.67 13.86 -10.95
C ILE A 99 12.26 13.33 -10.71
N HIS A 100 11.37 14.12 -10.10
CA HIS A 100 9.98 13.74 -9.83
C HIS A 100 9.23 13.26 -11.08
N LEU A 101 9.50 13.86 -12.24
CA LEU A 101 8.86 13.48 -13.51
C LEU A 101 9.39 12.15 -14.10
N THR A 102 10.49 11.63 -13.57
CA THR A 102 11.20 10.45 -14.11
C THR A 102 11.04 9.19 -13.27
N CYS A 103 10.45 9.27 -12.08
CA CYS A 103 10.35 8.14 -11.17
C CYS A 103 8.98 8.01 -10.52
N SER A 104 8.71 6.84 -9.94
CA SER A 104 7.50 6.63 -9.15
C SER A 104 7.52 7.44 -7.84
N VAL A 105 6.35 7.61 -7.22
CA VAL A 105 6.22 8.35 -5.95
C VAL A 105 7.16 7.81 -4.85
N PRO A 106 7.24 6.50 -4.56
CA PRO A 106 8.13 6.00 -3.52
C PRO A 106 9.62 6.23 -3.86
N GLU A 107 9.99 6.08 -5.13
CA GLU A 107 11.38 6.30 -5.57
C GLU A 107 11.79 7.77 -5.46
N PHE A 108 10.86 8.69 -5.76
CA PHE A 108 11.10 10.13 -5.58
C PHE A 108 11.43 10.42 -4.12
N TRP A 109 10.57 10.02 -3.18
CA TRP A 109 10.77 10.27 -1.75
C TRP A 109 12.03 9.59 -1.20
N PHE A 110 12.49 8.49 -1.81
CA PHE A 110 13.77 7.87 -1.49
C PHE A 110 14.99 8.66 -1.99
N LYS A 111 14.84 9.43 -3.06
CA LYS A 111 15.90 10.30 -3.62
C LYS A 111 15.96 11.68 -2.99
N VAL A 112 14.87 12.15 -2.37
CA VAL A 112 14.85 13.44 -1.66
C VAL A 112 15.89 13.40 -0.52
N PRO A 113 16.85 14.35 -0.47
CA PRO A 113 17.90 14.33 0.55
C PRO A 113 17.35 14.50 1.97
N GLN A 114 17.45 13.44 2.79
CA GLN A 114 16.99 13.43 4.18
C GLN A 114 17.66 14.53 5.02
N ASP A 115 18.93 14.84 4.76
CA ASP A 115 19.67 15.85 5.51
C ASP A 115 19.20 17.29 5.22
N LYS A 116 18.65 17.52 4.01
CA LYS A 116 18.12 18.83 3.59
C LYS A 116 16.65 18.99 3.95
N TYR A 117 15.87 17.92 3.83
CA TYR A 117 14.41 17.94 4.04
C TYR A 117 13.95 16.89 5.09
N PRO A 118 14.51 16.90 6.31
CA PRO A 118 14.27 15.84 7.28
C PRO A 118 12.80 15.73 7.70
N THR A 119 12.10 16.86 7.80
CA THR A 119 10.70 16.91 8.22
C THR A 119 9.80 16.35 7.13
N LEU A 120 9.99 16.79 5.88
CA LEU A 120 9.19 16.33 4.74
C LEU A 120 9.39 14.85 4.47
N VAL A 121 10.64 14.37 4.45
CA VAL A 121 10.93 12.97 4.16
C VAL A 121 10.38 12.05 5.26
N SER A 122 10.49 12.45 6.53
CA SER A 122 9.88 11.70 7.65
C SER A 122 8.36 11.61 7.49
N CYS A 123 7.71 12.72 7.15
CA CYS A 123 6.28 12.76 6.89
C CYS A 123 5.87 11.92 5.68
N ALA A 124 6.66 11.98 4.61
CA ALA A 124 6.40 11.24 3.41
C ALA A 124 6.45 9.73 3.65
N PHE A 125 7.49 9.22 4.32
CA PHE A 125 7.57 7.81 4.65
C PHE A 125 6.47 7.34 5.59
N LYS A 126 6.07 8.16 6.58
CA LYS A 126 4.88 7.87 7.41
C LYS A 126 3.63 7.72 6.54
N GLY A 127 3.41 8.67 5.62
CA GLY A 127 2.28 8.66 4.70
C GLY A 127 2.27 7.47 3.75
N LEU A 128 3.42 7.14 3.14
CA LEU A 128 3.59 5.99 2.24
C LEU A 128 3.45 4.64 2.97
N SER A 129 3.71 4.61 4.28
CA SER A 129 3.53 3.42 5.11
C SER A 129 2.09 3.21 5.58
N MET A 130 1.16 4.13 5.28
CA MET A 130 -0.25 3.95 5.60
C MET A 130 -0.87 2.91 4.66
N PHE A 131 -0.99 1.66 5.12
CA PHE A 131 -1.64 0.59 4.38
C PHE A 131 -3.17 0.66 4.55
N GLY A 132 -3.90 0.66 3.45
CA GLY A 132 -5.37 0.62 3.47
C GLY A 132 -5.96 -0.72 3.96
N SER A 133 -5.16 -1.77 4.03
CA SER A 133 -5.59 -3.08 4.50
C SER A 133 -4.64 -3.65 5.53
N THR A 134 -5.19 -4.49 6.40
CA THR A 134 -4.43 -5.33 7.33
C THR A 134 -3.87 -6.57 6.64
N TYR A 135 -4.08 -6.75 5.32
CA TYR A 135 -3.70 -7.94 4.57
C TYR A 135 -2.21 -8.26 4.70
N VAL A 136 -1.32 -7.27 4.56
CA VAL A 136 0.13 -7.49 4.69
C VAL A 136 0.48 -7.94 6.11
N CYS A 137 -0.18 -7.37 7.13
CA CYS A 137 -0.02 -7.79 8.52
C CYS A 137 -0.56 -9.22 8.73
N GLU A 138 -1.75 -9.54 8.22
CA GLU A 138 -2.39 -10.85 8.31
C GLU A 138 -1.59 -11.94 7.59
N ALA A 139 -1.06 -11.63 6.41
CA ALA A 139 -0.16 -12.50 5.65
C ALA A 139 1.15 -12.74 6.44
N SER A 140 1.70 -11.68 7.05
CA SER A 140 2.88 -11.80 7.91
C SER A 140 2.60 -12.65 9.15
N PHE A 141 1.46 -12.48 9.83
CA PHE A 141 1.05 -13.34 10.95
C PHE A 141 0.83 -14.79 10.53
N SER A 142 0.22 -15.00 9.37
CA SER A 142 0.06 -16.34 8.79
C SER A 142 1.41 -16.99 8.54
N ALA A 143 2.39 -16.26 7.98
CA ALA A 143 3.76 -16.73 7.81
C ALA A 143 4.43 -17.06 9.15
N ILE A 144 4.24 -16.24 10.19
CA ILE A 144 4.72 -16.55 11.55
C ILE A 144 4.13 -17.87 12.05
N ASN A 145 2.84 -18.12 11.86
CA ASN A 145 2.19 -19.36 12.26
C ASN A 145 2.78 -20.58 11.53
N SER A 146 3.10 -20.44 10.24
CA SER A 146 3.78 -21.50 9.48
C SER A 146 5.22 -21.73 9.96
N ILE A 147 5.95 -20.66 10.28
CA ILE A 147 7.33 -20.73 10.79
C ILE A 147 7.38 -21.34 12.20
N LYS A 148 6.46 -20.94 13.08
CA LYS A 148 6.26 -21.47 14.43
C LYS A 148 5.21 -22.58 14.43
N ASN A 149 5.51 -23.69 13.77
CA ASN A 149 4.69 -24.88 13.89
C ASN A 149 4.94 -25.62 15.22
N LYS A 150 4.13 -26.64 15.53
CA LYS A 150 4.19 -27.44 16.78
C LYS A 150 5.58 -28.05 17.07
N HIS A 151 6.40 -28.25 16.04
CA HIS A 151 7.75 -28.82 16.14
C HIS A 151 8.87 -27.77 16.15
N ARG A 152 8.55 -26.49 15.90
CA ARG A 152 9.48 -25.35 15.78
C ARG A 152 9.13 -24.18 16.72
N ASN A 153 8.49 -24.47 17.83
CA ASN A 153 8.02 -23.55 18.86
C ASN A 153 9.13 -22.91 19.72
N ARG A 154 10.39 -23.36 19.62
CA ARG A 154 11.55 -22.83 20.37
C ARG A 154 12.41 -21.79 19.62
N LEU A 155 11.87 -21.15 18.57
CA LEU A 155 12.57 -20.08 17.86
C LEU A 155 12.71 -18.83 18.73
N ARG A 156 13.95 -18.42 19.01
CA ARG A 156 14.27 -17.12 19.62
C ARG A 156 13.86 -15.98 18.70
N HIS A 157 13.56 -14.82 19.29
CA HIS A 157 13.00 -13.65 18.60
C HIS A 157 13.82 -13.22 17.36
N ASN A 158 15.14 -13.12 17.49
CA ASN A 158 16.04 -12.79 16.38
C ASN A 158 15.92 -13.76 15.19
N ARG A 159 15.88 -15.07 15.46
CA ARG A 159 15.77 -16.09 14.41
C ARG A 159 14.39 -16.08 13.74
N LEU A 160 13.34 -15.83 14.52
CA LEU A 160 12.00 -15.66 13.98
C LEU A 160 11.93 -14.47 13.02
N GLN A 161 12.52 -13.34 13.39
CA GLN A 161 12.55 -12.14 12.55
C GLN A 161 13.25 -12.40 11.21
N HIS A 162 14.42 -13.07 11.23
CA HIS A 162 15.10 -13.44 9.99
C HIS A 162 14.28 -14.38 9.11
N CYS A 163 13.65 -15.40 9.70
CA CYS A 163 12.79 -16.32 8.96
C CYS A 163 11.56 -15.62 8.37
N LEU A 164 10.94 -14.71 9.14
CA LEU A 164 9.80 -13.94 8.68
C LEU A 164 10.19 -13.06 7.49
N HIS A 165 11.30 -12.33 7.62
CA HIS A 165 11.81 -11.47 6.55
C HIS A 165 12.09 -12.25 5.26
N ALA A 166 12.69 -13.45 5.39
CA ALA A 166 12.92 -14.33 4.25
C ALA A 166 11.62 -14.88 3.64
N ALA A 167 10.57 -15.07 4.43
CA ALA A 167 9.28 -15.59 3.96
C ALA A 167 8.38 -14.52 3.32
N THR A 168 8.54 -13.25 3.69
CA THR A 168 7.69 -12.13 3.22
C THR A 168 8.35 -11.27 2.16
N THR A 169 9.65 -11.43 1.91
CA THR A 169 10.37 -10.63 0.91
C THR A 169 10.13 -11.15 -0.51
N SER A 170 10.00 -10.22 -1.46
CA SER A 170 10.04 -10.51 -2.90
C SER A 170 11.47 -10.54 -3.45
N TYR A 171 12.48 -10.34 -2.60
CA TYR A 171 13.88 -10.39 -2.98
C TYR A 171 14.32 -11.83 -3.27
N GLU A 172 14.73 -12.08 -4.51
CA GLU A 172 15.34 -13.33 -4.91
C GLU A 172 16.87 -13.25 -4.77
N PRO A 173 17.48 -14.02 -3.85
CA PRO A 173 18.93 -14.09 -3.77
C PRO A 173 19.51 -14.63 -5.08
N ARG A 174 20.60 -14.02 -5.57
CA ARG A 174 21.32 -14.53 -6.75
C ARG A 174 22.09 -15.80 -6.39
N TYR A 175 21.39 -16.93 -6.31
CA TYR A 175 21.95 -18.21 -5.86
C TYR A 175 23.18 -18.64 -6.65
N GLN A 176 23.20 -18.40 -7.96
CA GLN A 176 24.34 -18.73 -8.85
C GLN A 176 25.65 -18.04 -8.44
N ASN A 177 25.58 -16.78 -7.98
CA ASN A 177 26.73 -16.03 -7.50
C ASN A 177 27.23 -16.52 -6.13
N ILE A 178 26.35 -17.15 -5.36
CA ILE A 178 26.69 -17.72 -4.06
C ILE A 178 27.34 -19.08 -4.28
N THR A 179 26.73 -19.97 -5.07
CA THR A 179 27.26 -21.32 -5.33
C THR A 179 28.62 -21.29 -6.02
N SER A 180 28.84 -20.40 -7.00
CA SER A 180 30.15 -20.23 -7.67
C SER A 180 31.29 -19.84 -6.73
N LYS A 181 31.00 -19.18 -5.59
CA LYS A 181 32.01 -18.88 -4.56
C LYS A 181 32.34 -20.09 -3.68
N PHE A 182 31.40 -21.03 -3.55
CA PHE A 182 31.59 -22.28 -2.79
C PHE A 182 32.24 -23.39 -3.62
N THR A 183 32.20 -23.34 -4.95
CA THR A 183 32.84 -24.34 -5.83
C THR A 183 34.35 -24.12 -6.03
N ARG A 184 34.94 -23.11 -5.38
CA ARG A 184 36.36 -22.75 -5.48
C ARG A 184 37.23 -23.30 -4.33
N PHE A 185 36.73 -24.26 -3.56
CA PHE A 185 37.50 -25.03 -2.58
C PHE A 185 37.58 -26.49 -2.99
#